data_AF-A0AAD0YNX8-F1
#
_entry.id   AF-A0AAD0YNX8-F1
#
_cell.length_a   1.000
_cell.length_b   1.000
_cell.length_c   1.000
_cell.angle_alpha   90.00
_cell.angle_beta   90.00
_cell.angle_gamma   90.00
#
_symmetry.space_group_name_H-M   'P 1'
#
loop_
_entity.id
_entity.type
_entity.pdbx_description
1 polymer ?
#
loop_
_entity_poly.entity_id
_entity_poly.type
_entity_poly.pdbx_seq_one_letter_code
_entity_poly.pdbx_strand_id
1 'polypeptide(L)'
;MKKSIRYCLILLLFLGVGYWGFNSWKHKTSLGELITIEATFMQYACGDENDDAKVKKVNDSRYNFLLGKDINPETENSLDPIDFKDYFYDNRTDQYYMTYKLKGRLEQDSRSGCSDSAPRFYVEEIERLDGTHRVIIK
;
A
#
# COMPACT_ATOMS: atom_id res chain seq x y z
N MET A 1 42.13 18.41 -1.38
CA MET A 1 41.11 18.00 -2.38
C MET A 1 41.11 18.98 -3.55
N LYS A 2 41.30 18.50 -4.79
CA LYS A 2 41.22 19.35 -6.00
C LYS A 2 39.82 19.96 -6.11
N LYS A 3 39.72 21.24 -6.51
CA LYS A 3 38.44 21.98 -6.66
C LYS A 3 37.43 21.21 -7.51
N SER A 4 37.89 20.49 -8.54
CA SER A 4 37.07 19.63 -9.41
C SER A 4 36.36 18.49 -8.67
N ILE A 5 37.00 17.85 -7.69
CA ILE A 5 36.41 16.76 -6.90
C ILE A 5 35.28 17.30 -6.00
N ARG A 6 35.45 18.52 -5.45
CA ARG A 6 34.39 19.18 -4.66
C ARG A 6 33.15 19.49 -5.50
N TYR A 7 33.32 20.02 -6.71
CA TYR A 7 32.18 20.29 -7.59
C TYR A 7 31.44 19.02 -8.02
N CYS A 8 32.18 17.92 -8.27
CA CYS A 8 31.57 16.64 -8.63
C CYS A 8 30.71 16.07 -7.49
N LEU A 9 31.21 16.11 -6.24
CA LEU A 9 30.45 15.68 -5.06
C LEU A 9 29.19 16.52 -4.82
N ILE A 10 29.29 17.85 -5.01
CA ILE A 10 28.15 18.75 -4.89
C ILE A 10 27.08 18.42 -5.94
N LEU A 11 27.50 18.18 -7.19
CA LEU A 11 26.58 17.83 -8.26
C LEU A 11 25.86 16.50 -8.00
N LEU A 12 26.58 15.48 -7.52
CA LEU A 12 25.99 14.19 -7.14
C LEU A 12 25.00 14.33 -5.98
N LEU A 13 25.31 15.18 -4.99
CA LEU A 13 24.38 15.50 -3.90
C LEU A 13 23.09 16.15 -4.42
N PHE A 14 23.19 17.15 -5.29
CA PHE A 14 22.01 17.80 -5.87
C PHE A 14 21.18 16.86 -6.74
N LEU A 15 21.83 15.98 -7.51
CA LEU A 15 21.13 14.96 -8.29
C LEU A 15 20.42 13.95 -7.40
N GLY A 16 21.07 13.49 -6.33
CA GLY A 16 20.47 12.57 -5.36
C GLY A 16 19.27 13.17 -4.63
N VAL A 17 19.43 14.39 -4.09
CA VAL A 17 18.33 15.10 -3.40
C VAL A 17 17.20 15.44 -4.36
N GLY A 18 17.53 15.88 -5.59
CA GLY A 18 16.54 16.18 -6.63
C GLY A 18 15.76 14.94 -7.06
N TYR A 19 16.44 13.81 -7.25
CA TYR A 19 15.81 12.53 -7.57
C TYR A 19 14.88 12.05 -6.45
N TRP A 20 15.37 12.09 -5.20
CA TRP A 20 14.58 11.69 -4.03
C TRP A 20 13.37 12.60 -3.83
N GLY A 21 13.56 13.92 -3.92
CA GLY A 21 12.48 14.90 -3.82
C GLY A 21 11.43 14.74 -4.92
N PHE A 22 11.85 14.49 -6.16
CA PHE A 22 10.95 14.25 -7.28
C PHE A 22 10.11 12.99 -7.08
N ASN A 23 10.72 11.87 -6.67
CA ASN A 23 10.00 10.63 -6.45
C ASN A 23 9.04 10.71 -5.25
N SER A 24 9.47 11.35 -4.15
CA SER A 24 8.60 11.58 -3.00
C SER A 24 7.40 12.46 -3.37
N TRP A 25 7.63 13.52 -4.16
CA TRP A 25 6.57 14.39 -4.65
C TRP A 25 5.60 13.63 -5.58
N LYS A 26 6.15 12.90 -6.57
CA LYS A 26 5.36 12.11 -7.51
C LYS A 26 4.45 11.11 -6.79
N HIS A 27 5.00 10.39 -5.80
CA HIS A 27 4.23 9.44 -4.99
C HIS A 27 3.09 10.15 -4.24
N LYS A 28 3.36 11.27 -3.56
CA LYS A 28 2.31 12.03 -2.89
C LYS A 28 1.23 12.54 -3.83
N THR A 29 1.57 12.91 -5.05
CA THR A 29 0.60 13.35 -6.06
C THR A 29 -0.14 12.20 -6.75
N SER A 30 0.40 10.98 -6.75
CA SER A 30 -0.27 9.80 -7.31
C SER A 30 -1.30 9.20 -6.35
N LEU A 31 -1.23 9.52 -5.05
CA LEU A 31 -2.22 9.08 -4.08
C LEU A 31 -3.52 9.86 -4.21
N GLY A 32 -4.60 9.12 -4.40
CA GLY A 32 -5.94 9.68 -4.43
C GLY A 32 -6.45 10.14 -3.07
N GLU A 33 -7.76 10.41 -3.05
CA GLU A 33 -8.47 10.73 -1.81
C GLU A 33 -8.46 9.55 -0.83
N LEU A 34 -8.60 9.87 0.45
CA LEU A 34 -8.73 8.88 1.50
C LEU A 34 -10.11 8.24 1.42
N ILE A 35 -10.14 6.92 1.20
CA ILE A 35 -11.36 6.14 1.08
C ILE A 35 -11.43 5.04 2.12
N THR A 36 -12.64 4.55 2.36
CA THR A 36 -12.86 3.37 3.20
C THR A 36 -13.50 2.28 2.37
N ILE A 37 -12.89 1.10 2.44
CA ILE A 37 -13.34 -0.11 1.78
C ILE A 37 -13.47 -1.23 2.80
N GLU A 38 -14.29 -2.22 2.52
CA GLU A 38 -14.28 -3.50 3.22
C GLU A 38 -13.66 -4.53 2.27
N ALA A 39 -12.58 -5.18 2.69
CA ALA A 39 -11.85 -6.14 1.87
C ALA A 39 -11.61 -7.43 2.65
N THR A 40 -11.72 -8.56 1.95
CA THR A 40 -11.48 -9.89 2.48
C THR A 40 -10.06 -10.32 2.13
N PHE A 41 -9.26 -10.68 3.12
CA PHE A 41 -7.93 -11.23 2.87
C PHE A 41 -8.04 -12.62 2.24
N MET A 42 -7.30 -12.86 1.17
CA MET A 42 -7.33 -14.14 0.43
C MET A 42 -5.96 -14.80 0.44
N GLN A 43 -5.92 -16.10 0.70
CA GLN A 43 -4.73 -16.92 0.46
C GLN A 43 -4.93 -17.64 -0.87
N TYR A 44 -4.15 -17.28 -1.89
CA TYR A 44 -4.23 -17.94 -3.19
C TYR A 44 -3.47 -19.27 -3.18
N ALA A 45 -4.05 -20.28 -3.86
CA ALA A 45 -3.65 -21.69 -3.80
C ALA A 45 -2.25 -22.01 -4.39
N CYS A 46 -1.56 -21.01 -4.94
CA CYS A 46 -0.25 -21.22 -5.58
C CYS A 46 0.94 -21.20 -4.60
N GLY A 47 0.70 -21.04 -3.30
CA GLY A 47 1.79 -21.00 -2.31
C GLY A 47 2.62 -19.72 -2.36
N ASP A 48 2.34 -18.82 -3.31
CA ASP A 48 2.76 -17.43 -3.24
C ASP A 48 1.93 -16.75 -2.16
N GLU A 49 2.62 -16.17 -1.18
CA GLU A 49 2.09 -15.30 -0.14
C GLU A 49 1.55 -14.01 -0.76
N ASN A 50 0.60 -14.10 -1.69
CA ASN A 50 -0.02 -12.94 -2.28
C ASN A 50 -0.89 -12.29 -1.20
N ASP A 51 -0.40 -11.16 -0.69
CA ASP A 51 -1.06 -10.30 0.30
C ASP A 51 -2.27 -9.54 -0.27
N ASP A 52 -2.84 -10.04 -1.36
CA ASP A 52 -3.96 -9.43 -2.06
C ASP A 52 -5.23 -9.49 -1.20
N ALA A 53 -5.99 -8.39 -1.22
CA ALA A 53 -7.29 -8.32 -0.56
C ALA A 53 -8.40 -8.11 -1.59
N LYS A 54 -9.49 -8.87 -1.47
CA LYS A 54 -10.64 -8.76 -2.37
C LYS A 54 -11.67 -7.80 -1.82
N VAL A 55 -11.96 -6.74 -2.56
CA VAL A 55 -12.93 -5.70 -2.14
C VAL A 55 -14.35 -6.25 -2.16
N LYS A 56 -15.03 -6.17 -1.02
CA LYS A 56 -16.43 -6.58 -0.83
C LYS A 56 -17.39 -5.41 -0.82
N LYS A 57 -16.96 -4.29 -0.24
CA LYS A 57 -17.77 -3.08 -0.12
C LYS A 57 -16.90 -1.84 -0.21
N VAL A 58 -17.51 -0.79 -0.70
CA VAL A 58 -16.90 0.53 -0.85
C VAL A 58 -17.89 1.54 -0.27
N ASN A 59 -17.42 2.45 0.57
CA ASN A 59 -18.30 3.45 1.19
C ASN A 59 -18.66 4.60 0.23
N ASP A 60 -17.82 4.85 -0.78
CA ASP A 60 -18.03 5.90 -1.77
C ASP A 60 -18.29 5.29 -3.16
N SER A 61 -19.46 5.61 -3.72
CA SER A 61 -19.90 5.14 -5.04
C SER A 61 -18.94 5.46 -6.20
N ARG A 62 -18.11 6.51 -6.08
CA ARG A 62 -17.07 6.84 -7.07
C ARG A 62 -16.06 5.71 -7.26
N TYR A 63 -15.90 4.87 -6.24
CA TYR A 63 -14.94 3.76 -6.22
C TYR A 63 -15.61 2.39 -6.40
N ASN A 64 -16.87 2.33 -6.85
CA ASN A 64 -17.59 1.07 -7.13
C ASN A 64 -16.86 0.17 -8.15
N PHE A 65 -15.99 0.74 -8.99
CA PHE A 65 -15.17 -0.04 -9.93
C PHE A 65 -14.18 -0.99 -9.24
N LEU A 66 -13.92 -0.81 -7.94
CA LEU A 66 -13.11 -1.71 -7.12
C LEU A 66 -13.89 -2.94 -6.63
N LEU A 67 -15.22 -2.91 -6.62
CA LEU A 67 -16.04 -4.01 -6.07
C LEU A 67 -15.72 -5.34 -6.77
N GLY A 68 -15.40 -6.36 -5.98
CA GLY A 68 -15.06 -7.69 -6.47
C GLY A 68 -13.68 -7.82 -7.10
N LYS A 69 -12.90 -6.72 -7.19
CA LYS A 69 -11.50 -6.74 -7.63
C LYS A 69 -10.56 -7.00 -6.46
N ASP A 70 -9.39 -7.50 -6.80
CA ASP A 70 -8.26 -7.62 -5.89
C ASP A 70 -7.54 -6.27 -5.83
N ILE A 71 -7.07 -5.92 -4.64
CA ILE A 71 -6.19 -4.78 -4.38
C ILE A 71 -4.91 -5.30 -3.75
N ASN A 72 -3.81 -4.59 -3.99
CA ASN A 72 -2.55 -4.83 -3.30
C ASN A 72 -2.43 -3.83 -2.12
N PRO A 73 -2.72 -4.23 -0.87
CA PRO A 73 -2.57 -3.36 0.29
C PRO A 73 -1.09 -3.10 0.57
N GLU A 74 -0.67 -1.84 0.53
CA GLU A 74 0.69 -1.40 0.87
C GLU A 74 0.67 -0.51 2.11
N THR A 75 1.80 -0.42 2.80
CA THR A 75 2.04 0.58 3.86
C THR A 75 3.10 1.58 3.38
N GLU A 76 3.03 2.84 3.86
CA GLU A 76 3.83 3.95 3.33
C GLU A 76 5.36 3.79 3.58
N ASN A 77 5.76 2.95 4.54
CA ASN A 77 7.15 2.75 4.94
C ASN A 77 7.71 1.40 4.46
N SER A 78 8.19 1.35 3.22
CA SER A 78 8.79 0.15 2.61
C SER A 78 10.25 -0.14 3.03
N LEU A 79 10.73 0.40 4.15
CA LEU A 79 12.10 0.13 4.65
C LEU A 79 12.15 -1.11 5.57
N ASP A 80 11.05 -1.41 6.24
CA ASP A 80 10.74 -2.73 6.79
C ASP A 80 9.37 -3.10 6.19
N PRO A 81 9.29 -4.08 5.29
CA PRO A 81 8.00 -4.55 4.80
C PRO A 81 7.31 -5.24 5.97
N ILE A 82 6.57 -4.47 6.77
CA ILE A 82 5.48 -5.04 7.54
C ILE A 82 4.44 -5.34 6.48
N ASP A 83 4.50 -6.58 5.99
CA ASP A 83 3.57 -7.10 5.02
C ASP A 83 2.16 -6.93 5.61
N PHE A 84 1.17 -6.58 4.80
CA PHE A 84 -0.21 -6.34 5.29
C PHE A 84 -0.70 -7.50 6.17
N LYS A 85 -0.21 -8.69 5.86
CA LYS A 85 -0.31 -9.92 6.62
C LYS A 85 0.05 -9.73 8.11
N ASP A 86 1.18 -9.12 8.43
CA ASP A 86 1.74 -9.06 9.78
C ASP A 86 0.85 -8.30 10.77
N TYR A 87 -0.09 -7.48 10.29
CA TYR A 87 -1.12 -6.84 11.11
C TYR A 87 -2.19 -7.80 11.63
N PHE A 88 -2.26 -9.02 11.09
CA PHE A 88 -3.27 -10.02 11.41
C PHE A 88 -2.66 -11.31 11.98
N TYR A 89 -1.41 -11.63 11.63
CA TYR A 89 -0.80 -12.95 11.86
C TYR A 89 -0.14 -13.15 13.23
N ASP A 90 -0.89 -12.98 14.33
CA ASP A 90 -0.53 -13.65 15.60
C ASP A 90 -0.86 -15.16 15.54
N ASN A 91 -1.76 -15.59 14.63
CA ASN A 91 -2.11 -17.00 14.45
C ASN A 91 -2.52 -17.29 12.99
N ARG A 92 -1.83 -18.23 12.33
CA ARG A 92 -1.82 -18.39 10.86
C ARG A 92 -3.06 -19.01 10.23
N THR A 93 -4.15 -19.31 10.93
CA THR A 93 -5.23 -20.15 10.37
C THR A 93 -6.65 -19.69 10.63
N ASP A 94 -6.90 -18.90 11.67
CA ASP A 94 -8.23 -18.48 12.10
C ASP A 94 -8.72 -17.19 11.42
N GLN A 95 -7.84 -16.48 10.69
CA GLN A 95 -8.14 -15.15 10.16
C GLN A 95 -8.22 -15.07 8.63
N TYR A 96 -8.03 -16.18 7.91
CA TYR A 96 -8.30 -16.21 6.46
C TYR A 96 -9.78 -15.98 6.18
N TYR A 97 -10.08 -15.32 5.06
CA TYR A 97 -11.45 -14.96 4.67
C TYR A 97 -12.16 -14.01 5.64
N MET A 98 -11.46 -13.47 6.63
CA MET A 98 -11.97 -12.36 7.43
C MET A 98 -12.04 -11.10 6.57
N THR A 99 -13.11 -10.33 6.80
CA THR A 99 -13.31 -9.05 6.15
C THR A 99 -12.92 -7.94 7.11
N TYR A 100 -12.09 -7.05 6.62
CA TYR A 100 -11.58 -5.90 7.34
C TYR A 100 -12.05 -4.64 6.66
N LYS A 101 -12.28 -3.61 7.46
CA LYS A 101 -12.48 -2.26 7.01
C LYS A 101 -11.12 -1.59 6.92
N LEU A 102 -10.73 -1.25 5.70
CA LEU A 102 -9.47 -0.60 5.39
C LEU A 102 -9.75 0.85 5.03
N LYS A 103 -9.01 1.76 5.66
CA LYS A 103 -9.01 3.18 5.33
C LYS A 103 -7.65 3.54 4.77
N GLY A 104 -7.63 4.11 3.57
CA GLY A 104 -6.40 4.28 2.83
C GLY A 104 -6.60 5.00 1.50
N ARG A 105 -5.55 5.06 0.70
CA ARG A 105 -5.53 5.82 -0.57
C ARG A 105 -5.22 4.90 -1.72
N LEU A 106 -6.02 5.00 -2.77
CA LEU A 106 -5.75 4.32 -4.02
C LEU A 106 -4.67 5.08 -4.80
N GLU A 107 -3.67 4.38 -5.30
CA GLU A 107 -2.75 4.98 -6.26
C GLU A 107 -3.43 5.16 -7.61
N GLN A 108 -3.45 6.38 -8.13
CA GLN A 108 -4.09 6.76 -9.38
C GLN A 108 -3.24 6.39 -10.61
N ASP A 109 -1.92 6.30 -10.43
CA ASP A 109 -0.93 6.06 -11.49
C ASP A 109 -0.17 4.74 -11.29
N SER A 110 -0.86 3.66 -10.90
CA SER A 110 -0.22 2.38 -10.59
C SER A 110 0.33 1.68 -11.84
N ARG A 111 1.53 2.09 -12.28
CA ARG A 111 2.41 1.31 -13.16
C ARG A 111 3.58 0.77 -12.34
N SER A 112 3.29 -0.08 -11.35
CA SER A 112 4.33 -0.87 -10.69
C SER A 112 3.71 -1.99 -9.86
N GLY A 113 4.26 -3.20 -10.01
CA GLY A 113 3.85 -4.43 -9.33
C GLY A 113 4.15 -5.66 -10.19
N CYS A 114 4.19 -6.86 -9.58
CA CYS A 114 4.42 -8.12 -10.29
C CYS A 114 3.21 -8.60 -11.10
N SER A 115 2.07 -7.92 -10.96
CA SER A 115 0.88 -8.08 -11.79
C SER A 115 0.28 -6.70 -12.05
N ASP A 116 0.22 -6.29 -13.31
CA ASP A 116 -0.41 -5.03 -13.76
C ASP A 116 -1.94 -4.99 -13.53
N SER A 117 -2.53 -5.97 -12.82
CA SER A 117 -4.00 -6.10 -12.72
C SER A 117 -4.63 -5.57 -11.43
N ALA A 118 -3.90 -5.51 -10.31
CA ALA A 118 -4.45 -5.10 -9.01
C ALA A 118 -3.93 -3.70 -8.62
N PRO A 119 -4.81 -2.72 -8.36
CA PRO A 119 -4.35 -1.39 -7.98
C PRO A 119 -3.79 -1.39 -6.56
N ARG A 120 -2.75 -0.58 -6.35
CA ARG A 120 -2.12 -0.38 -5.04
C ARG A 120 -3.02 0.45 -4.13
N PHE A 121 -3.18 -0.02 -2.90
CA PHE A 121 -3.99 0.63 -1.89
C PHE A 121 -3.16 0.87 -0.63
N TYR A 122 -2.76 2.12 -0.41
CA TYR A 122 -1.95 2.51 0.74
C TYR A 122 -2.81 2.61 1.98
N VAL A 123 -2.68 1.63 2.88
CA VAL A 123 -3.50 1.49 4.07
C VAL A 123 -2.96 2.39 5.19
N GLU A 124 -3.84 3.24 5.74
CA GLU A 124 -3.56 4.11 6.89
C GLU A 124 -4.23 3.58 8.17
N GLU A 125 -5.38 2.92 8.06
CA GLU A 125 -6.05 2.28 9.20
C GLU A 125 -6.68 0.94 8.80
N ILE A 126 -6.59 -0.03 9.72
CA ILE A 126 -7.19 -1.36 9.61
C ILE A 126 -8.13 -1.55 10.79
N GLU A 127 -9.35 -2.01 10.53
CA GLU A 127 -10.35 -2.30 11.55
C GLU A 127 -11.08 -3.62 11.22
N ARG A 128 -11.16 -4.55 12.17
CA ARG A 128 -12.06 -5.71 12.05
C ARG A 128 -13.51 -5.25 12.09
N LEU A 129 -14.37 -5.86 11.28
CA LEU A 129 -15.80 -5.51 11.26
C LEU A 129 -16.53 -5.76 12.59
N ASP A 130 -15.99 -6.63 13.45
CA ASP A 130 -16.49 -6.86 14.81
C ASP A 130 -16.03 -5.80 15.83
N GLY A 131 -15.20 -4.84 15.41
CA GLY A 131 -14.66 -3.76 16.25
C GLY A 131 -13.61 -4.19 17.28
N THR A 132 -13.22 -5.47 17.31
CA THR A 132 -12.32 -6.02 18.34
C THR A 132 -10.85 -5.72 18.10
N HIS A 133 -10.49 -5.33 16.88
CA HIS A 133 -9.11 -5.03 16.51
C HIS A 133 -9.07 -3.83 15.57
N ARG A 134 -8.35 -2.78 15.97
CA ARG A 134 -8.12 -1.60 15.17
C ARG A 134 -6.66 -1.17 15.27
N VAL A 135 -6.01 -1.04 14.13
CA VAL A 135 -4.62 -0.59 13.99
C VAL A 135 -4.59 0.69 13.17
N ILE A 136 -3.83 1.67 13.67
CA ILE A 136 -3.54 2.91 12.95
C ILE A 136 -2.07 2.82 12.51
N ILE A 137 -1.85 2.83 11.21
CA ILE A 137 -0.54 2.74 10.57
C ILE A 137 -0.02 4.17 10.46
N LYS A 138 1.15 4.44 11.03
CA LYS A 138 1.78 5.77 11.11
C LYS A 138 2.97 5.90 10.17
#